data_AF-A0A1Y1I3R1-F1
#
_entry.id   AF-A0A1Y1I3R1-F1
#
_cell.length_a   1.000
_cell.length_b   1.000
_cell.length_c   1.000
_cell.angle_alpha   90.00
_cell.angle_beta   90.00
_cell.angle_gamma   90.00
#
_symmetry.space_group_name_H-M   'P 1'
#
loop_
_entity.id
_entity.type
_entity.pdbx_description
1 polymer ?
#
loop_
_entity_poly.entity_id
_entity_poly.type
_entity_poly.pdbx_seq_one_letter_code
_entity_poly.pdbx_strand_id
1 'polypeptide(L)'
;MAGPAMTEEFFKKASVEDMQSLAKEIAQRLKKDDPIAVMEGFTVFKEVFMCDLATTGLAGINSRAIVQMTREMQEAALQENGAVLIKLLKQMLSGRDEDFLKRKDISLENLLDPHEFSRLAGLELWSVVVIALMVDSRRMAQIILRLGSEERIFARLVACLHCTTLFADNPAAARPLNCLALRALCGLSRASKKFRALLRSDMQVLTSIQRMLSLEATRMSPLEPVLGEDNPANAVGTLLGVMATAESCKDSRIWMIEKLEFCELIVKVLSKAASVDVNVTARVGCTHALLVLLDDRVTRSMLQKRGGARVLSPVSGKFQLATPCPGLWSILKQLLSNPRAEWPPHISQYLQNLRALAKCAMGFQTLCSWSQCNPDLMLQFPYKDLKKCGACKSAYYCCKEHQKLHWPTHKNACNTFCELLGAEVEE
;
A
#
# COMPACT_ATOMS: atom_id res chain seq x y z
N MET A 1 -26.57 11.96 -21.17
CA MET A 1 -26.45 10.57 -21.67
C MET A 1 -26.18 9.70 -20.47
N ALA A 2 -27.13 8.87 -20.05
CA ALA A 2 -26.88 7.90 -19.00
C ALA A 2 -25.92 6.85 -19.58
N GLY A 3 -24.71 6.73 -19.03
CA GLY A 3 -23.81 5.64 -19.38
C GLY A 3 -24.47 4.28 -19.06
N PRO A 4 -23.99 3.18 -19.66
CA PRO A 4 -24.46 1.85 -19.29
C PRO A 4 -24.37 1.71 -17.77
N ALA A 5 -25.46 1.25 -17.14
CA ALA A 5 -25.44 0.98 -15.71
C ALA A 5 -24.32 -0.04 -15.45
N MET A 6 -23.27 0.40 -14.74
CA MET A 6 -22.15 -0.46 -14.36
C MET A 6 -22.66 -1.40 -13.26
N THR A 7 -23.22 -2.53 -13.67
CA THR A 7 -23.75 -3.54 -12.78
C THR A 7 -22.62 -4.39 -12.21
N GLU A 8 -22.87 -5.03 -11.07
CA GLU A 8 -21.97 -6.05 -10.51
C GLU A 8 -21.59 -7.13 -11.55
N GLU A 9 -22.52 -7.44 -12.46
CA GLU A 9 -22.31 -8.38 -13.56
C GLU A 9 -21.30 -7.88 -14.60
N PHE A 10 -21.23 -6.58 -14.85
CA PHE A 10 -20.19 -6.00 -15.70
C PHE A 10 -18.81 -6.28 -15.11
N PHE A 11 -18.60 -5.96 -13.83
CA PHE A 11 -17.28 -6.15 -13.20
C PHE A 11 -16.88 -7.63 -13.08
N LYS A 12 -17.84 -8.55 -12.94
CA LYS A 12 -17.58 -10.00 -12.97
C LYS A 12 -17.13 -10.51 -14.34
N LYS A 13 -17.48 -9.82 -15.44
CA LYS A 13 -17.21 -10.24 -16.82
C LYS A 13 -16.18 -9.36 -17.54
N ALA A 14 -15.84 -8.21 -16.97
CA ALA A 14 -14.95 -7.24 -17.57
C ALA A 14 -13.53 -7.82 -17.76
N SER A 15 -13.01 -7.70 -18.98
CA SER A 15 -11.61 -7.99 -19.28
C SER A 15 -10.67 -6.93 -18.69
N VAL A 16 -9.37 -7.22 -18.67
CA VAL A 16 -8.36 -6.22 -18.27
C VAL A 16 -8.42 -5.00 -19.20
N GLU A 17 -8.70 -5.21 -20.48
CA GLU A 17 -8.88 -4.17 -21.49
C GLU A 17 -10.11 -3.30 -21.20
N ASP A 18 -11.25 -3.89 -20.81
CA ASP A 18 -12.46 -3.17 -20.41
C ASP A 18 -12.17 -2.25 -19.22
N MET A 19 -11.46 -2.79 -18.21
CA MET A 19 -11.09 -2.04 -17.01
C MET A 19 -10.11 -0.90 -17.31
N GLN A 20 -9.17 -1.10 -18.23
CA GLN A 20 -8.27 -0.04 -18.70
C GLN A 20 -9.01 1.04 -19.50
N SER A 21 -9.98 0.65 -20.32
CA SER A 21 -10.82 1.58 -21.08
C SER A 21 -11.64 2.45 -20.13
N LEU A 22 -12.28 1.81 -19.15
CA LEU A 22 -13.08 2.49 -18.14
C LEU A 22 -12.24 3.44 -17.27
N ALA A 23 -11.04 3.03 -16.86
CA ALA A 23 -10.10 3.90 -16.14
C ALA A 23 -9.76 5.16 -16.94
N LYS A 24 -9.48 5.01 -18.25
CA LYS A 24 -9.20 6.15 -19.14
C LYS A 24 -10.41 7.06 -19.30
N GLU A 25 -11.62 6.49 -19.43
CA GLU A 25 -12.85 7.26 -19.50
C GLU A 25 -13.05 8.08 -18.23
N ILE A 26 -12.92 7.45 -17.06
CA ILE A 26 -12.98 8.13 -15.76
C ILE A 26 -11.95 9.24 -15.72
N ALA A 27 -10.68 8.97 -16.04
CA ALA A 27 -9.64 9.99 -16.05
C ALA A 27 -9.95 11.16 -16.99
N GLN A 28 -10.53 10.90 -18.16
CA GLN A 28 -10.99 11.95 -19.07
C GLN A 28 -12.14 12.77 -18.47
N ARG A 29 -13.03 12.15 -17.71
CA ARG A 29 -14.13 12.86 -17.04
C ARG A 29 -13.64 13.62 -15.80
N LEU A 30 -12.68 13.09 -15.04
CA LEU A 30 -11.99 13.79 -13.96
C LEU A 30 -11.36 15.09 -14.47
N LYS A 31 -10.76 15.05 -15.67
CA LYS A 31 -10.20 16.24 -16.32
C LYS A 31 -11.22 17.31 -16.67
N LYS A 32 -12.53 17.06 -16.60
CA LYS A 32 -13.56 18.07 -16.86
C LYS A 32 -14.00 18.84 -15.61
N ASP A 33 -13.35 18.61 -14.45
CA ASP A 33 -13.72 19.22 -13.17
C ASP A 33 -15.22 19.00 -12.83
N ASP A 34 -15.74 17.81 -13.17
CA ASP A 34 -17.11 17.40 -12.85
C ASP A 34 -17.12 16.59 -11.53
N PRO A 35 -17.67 17.12 -10.42
CA PRO A 35 -17.74 16.40 -9.15
C PRO A 35 -18.50 15.07 -9.21
N ILE A 36 -19.50 14.98 -10.09
CA ILE A 36 -20.29 13.75 -10.28
C ILE A 36 -19.38 12.70 -10.93
N ALA A 37 -18.64 13.08 -11.98
CA ALA A 37 -17.67 12.20 -12.61
C ALA A 37 -16.58 11.72 -11.64
N VAL A 38 -16.17 12.55 -10.68
CA VAL A 38 -15.19 12.12 -9.68
C VAL A 38 -15.77 11.08 -8.72
N MET A 39 -17.00 11.29 -8.26
CA MET A 39 -17.68 10.32 -7.39
C MET A 39 -17.98 9.01 -8.14
N GLU A 40 -18.42 9.09 -9.39
CA GLU A 40 -18.58 7.92 -10.26
C GLU A 40 -17.24 7.21 -10.48
N GLY A 41 -16.16 7.97 -10.69
CA GLY A 41 -14.81 7.43 -10.80
C GLY A 41 -14.38 6.66 -9.54
N PHE A 42 -14.63 7.21 -8.36
CA PHE A 42 -14.38 6.50 -7.10
C PHE A 42 -15.28 5.28 -6.92
N THR A 43 -16.54 5.35 -7.37
CA THR A 43 -17.49 4.24 -7.31
C THR A 43 -17.00 3.09 -8.16
N VAL A 44 -16.65 3.36 -9.41
CA VAL A 44 -16.04 2.36 -10.29
C VAL A 44 -14.76 1.83 -9.71
N PHE A 45 -13.91 2.71 -9.19
CA PHE A 45 -12.66 2.29 -8.57
C PHE A 45 -12.92 1.30 -7.44
N LYS A 46 -13.90 1.57 -6.58
CA LYS A 46 -14.32 0.63 -5.53
C LYS A 46 -14.78 -0.68 -6.14
N GLU A 47 -15.67 -0.66 -7.11
CA GLU A 47 -16.18 -1.92 -7.68
C GLU A 47 -15.05 -2.71 -8.35
N VAL A 48 -14.15 -2.04 -9.09
CA VAL A 48 -12.92 -2.64 -9.62
C VAL A 48 -12.07 -3.23 -8.50
N PHE A 49 -11.78 -2.44 -7.47
CA PHE A 49 -10.93 -2.83 -6.35
C PHE A 49 -11.56 -3.98 -5.55
N MET A 50 -12.86 -3.94 -5.30
CA MET A 50 -13.60 -4.95 -4.54
C MET A 50 -13.75 -6.23 -5.35
N CYS A 51 -14.01 -6.16 -6.66
CA CYS A 51 -14.05 -7.33 -7.53
C CYS A 51 -12.68 -7.96 -7.69
N ASP A 52 -11.64 -7.16 -7.89
CA ASP A 52 -10.27 -7.62 -8.01
C ASP A 52 -9.78 -8.25 -6.69
N LEU A 53 -10.04 -7.58 -5.56
CA LEU A 53 -9.84 -8.14 -4.23
C LEU A 53 -10.63 -9.44 -4.00
N ALA A 54 -11.88 -9.53 -4.45
CA ALA A 54 -12.70 -10.73 -4.29
C ALA A 54 -12.24 -11.89 -5.19
N THR A 55 -11.65 -11.61 -6.35
CA THR A 55 -11.25 -12.62 -7.33
C THR A 55 -9.81 -13.10 -7.16
N THR A 56 -8.95 -12.26 -6.58
CA THR A 56 -7.50 -12.52 -6.51
C THR A 56 -6.91 -12.32 -5.11
N GLY A 57 -7.75 -11.97 -4.14
CA GLY A 57 -7.31 -11.47 -2.84
C GLY A 57 -6.55 -10.15 -2.96
N LEU A 58 -5.71 -9.83 -1.98
CA LEU A 58 -4.85 -8.65 -2.03
C LEU A 58 -3.75 -8.73 -3.10
N ALA A 59 -3.56 -9.90 -3.74
CA ALA A 59 -2.52 -10.09 -4.75
C ALA A 59 -2.88 -9.45 -6.09
N GLY A 60 -4.16 -9.33 -6.44
CA GLY A 60 -4.57 -8.61 -7.64
C GLY A 60 -4.80 -7.13 -7.43
N ILE A 61 -4.71 -6.55 -6.22
CA ILE A 61 -4.60 -5.08 -6.07
C ILE A 61 -3.44 -4.51 -6.91
N ASN A 62 -2.55 -5.39 -7.33
CA ASN A 62 -1.43 -5.17 -8.23
C ASN A 62 -1.81 -5.30 -9.71
N SER A 63 -3.10 -5.41 -10.02
CA SER A 63 -3.59 -5.53 -11.37
C SER A 63 -3.21 -4.25 -12.07
N ARG A 64 -2.67 -4.42 -13.27
CA ARG A 64 -2.21 -3.32 -14.11
C ARG A 64 -3.26 -2.22 -14.23
N ALA A 65 -4.54 -2.58 -14.22
CA ALA A 65 -5.66 -1.66 -14.22
C ALA A 65 -5.69 -0.76 -12.98
N ILE A 66 -5.58 -1.31 -11.76
CA ILE A 66 -5.60 -0.55 -10.51
C ILE A 66 -4.41 0.40 -10.42
N VAL A 67 -3.20 -0.07 -10.75
CA VAL A 67 -2.00 0.77 -10.72
C VAL A 67 -2.09 1.90 -11.75
N GLN A 68 -2.52 1.59 -12.97
CA GLN A 68 -2.70 2.59 -14.03
C GLN A 68 -3.79 3.60 -13.65
N MET A 69 -4.93 3.16 -13.15
CA MET A 69 -6.03 4.02 -12.74
C MET A 69 -5.62 4.91 -11.57
N THR A 70 -5.01 4.35 -10.52
CA THR A 70 -4.48 5.12 -9.37
C THR A 70 -3.55 6.23 -9.85
N ARG A 71 -2.68 5.92 -10.80
CA ARG A 71 -1.75 6.86 -11.39
C ARG A 71 -2.46 7.94 -12.21
N GLU A 72 -3.42 7.57 -13.06
CA GLU A 72 -4.20 8.53 -13.85
C GLU A 72 -5.00 9.46 -12.95
N MET A 73 -5.53 8.96 -11.83
CA MET A 73 -6.17 9.76 -10.79
C MET A 73 -5.18 10.70 -10.11
N GLN A 74 -3.98 10.21 -9.76
CA GLN A 74 -2.92 11.05 -9.22
C GLN A 74 -2.56 12.17 -10.21
N GLU A 75 -2.35 11.86 -11.49
CA GLU A 75 -2.03 12.83 -12.53
C GLU A 75 -3.17 13.82 -12.77
N ALA A 76 -4.42 13.35 -12.81
CA ALA A 76 -5.61 14.19 -12.91
C ALA A 76 -5.75 15.14 -11.72
N ALA A 77 -5.43 14.70 -10.49
CA ALA A 77 -5.43 15.52 -9.28
C ALA A 77 -4.48 16.73 -9.36
N LEU A 78 -3.54 16.74 -10.31
CA LEU A 78 -2.42 17.67 -10.36
C LEU A 78 -2.40 18.54 -11.61
N GLN A 79 -3.12 18.15 -12.66
CA GLN A 79 -3.33 19.01 -13.82
C GLN A 79 -4.23 20.20 -13.42
N GLU A 80 -4.34 21.23 -14.27
CA GLU A 80 -5.10 22.48 -14.02
C GLU A 80 -6.57 22.26 -13.60
N ASN A 81 -7.10 21.04 -13.77
CA ASN A 81 -8.43 20.58 -13.35
C ASN A 81 -8.38 19.58 -12.16
N GLY A 82 -7.32 19.66 -11.35
CA GLY A 82 -7.20 18.93 -10.09
C GLY A 82 -7.92 19.62 -8.92
N ALA A 83 -8.49 20.81 -9.19
CA ALA A 83 -9.19 21.61 -8.21
C ALA A 83 -10.37 20.83 -7.60
N VAL A 84 -11.11 20.05 -8.38
CA VAL A 84 -12.20 19.24 -7.86
C VAL A 84 -11.71 18.09 -6.99
N LEU A 85 -10.67 17.36 -7.38
CA LEU A 85 -10.13 16.27 -6.54
C LEU A 85 -9.47 16.82 -5.27
N ILE A 86 -8.73 17.93 -5.35
CA ILE A 86 -8.21 18.63 -4.16
C ILE A 86 -9.36 19.15 -3.30
N LYS A 87 -10.43 19.70 -3.89
CA LYS A 87 -11.63 20.16 -3.16
C LYS A 87 -12.36 19.00 -2.50
N LEU A 88 -12.46 17.84 -3.15
CA LEU A 88 -13.03 16.62 -2.60
C LEU A 88 -12.17 16.08 -1.47
N LEU A 89 -10.85 15.97 -1.65
CA LEU A 89 -9.92 15.61 -0.58
C LEU A 89 -10.03 16.59 0.58
N LYS A 90 -10.06 17.90 0.32
CA LYS A 90 -10.30 18.91 1.36
C LYS A 90 -11.64 18.67 2.03
N GLN A 91 -12.73 18.42 1.31
CA GLN A 91 -14.05 18.17 1.91
C GLN A 91 -14.04 16.90 2.78
N MET A 92 -13.46 15.81 2.27
CA MET A 92 -13.33 14.54 2.95
C MET A 92 -12.46 14.70 4.22
N LEU A 93 -11.36 15.44 4.16
CA LEU A 93 -10.41 15.63 5.26
C LEU A 93 -10.81 16.74 6.24
N SER A 94 -11.51 17.78 5.78
CA SER A 94 -11.98 18.91 6.59
C SER A 94 -13.25 18.60 7.37
N GLY A 95 -13.91 17.47 7.04
CA GLY A 95 -15.19 17.01 7.54
C GLY A 95 -15.69 17.77 8.77
N ARG A 96 -16.79 18.50 8.59
CA ARG A 96 -17.61 19.12 9.66
C ARG A 96 -18.28 18.07 10.58
N ASP A 97 -17.88 16.81 10.49
CA ASP A 97 -18.41 15.66 11.22
C ASP A 97 -17.74 15.48 12.59
N GLU A 98 -17.57 16.56 13.36
CA GLU A 98 -17.42 16.38 14.81
C GLU A 98 -18.62 15.62 15.38
N ASP A 99 -19.78 15.70 14.72
CA ASP A 99 -20.99 14.95 15.08
C ASP A 99 -20.86 13.44 14.83
N PHE A 100 -20.07 12.97 13.86
CA PHE A 100 -19.92 11.53 13.62
C PHE A 100 -19.22 10.82 14.79
N LEU A 101 -18.12 11.39 15.29
CA LEU A 101 -17.41 10.87 16.48
C LEU A 101 -18.18 11.15 17.79
N LYS A 102 -19.05 12.16 17.82
CA LYS A 102 -19.87 12.51 19.01
C LYS A 102 -21.21 11.78 19.08
N ARG A 103 -21.69 11.16 17.99
CA ARG A 103 -22.88 10.27 17.99
C ARG A 103 -22.53 8.98 18.72
N LYS A 104 -22.56 9.03 20.05
CA LYS A 104 -22.44 7.87 20.95
C LYS A 104 -23.57 6.85 20.78
N ASP A 105 -24.63 7.20 20.06
CA ASP A 105 -25.84 6.40 19.89
C ASP A 105 -25.91 5.60 18.57
N ILE A 106 -24.80 5.50 17.82
CA ILE A 106 -24.75 4.50 16.75
C ILE A 106 -24.63 3.13 17.41
N SER A 107 -25.76 2.43 17.58
CA SER A 107 -25.77 1.07 18.09
C SER A 107 -24.94 0.17 17.17
N LEU A 108 -24.27 -0.83 17.75
CA LEU A 108 -23.51 -1.83 16.99
C LEU A 108 -24.39 -2.50 15.91
N GLU A 109 -25.68 -2.65 16.19
CA GLU A 109 -26.69 -3.22 15.28
C GLU A 109 -26.90 -2.37 14.01
N ASN A 110 -26.84 -1.04 14.10
CA ASN A 110 -26.94 -0.16 12.93
C ASN A 110 -25.67 -0.18 12.06
N LEU A 111 -24.51 -0.55 12.62
CA LEU A 111 -23.27 -0.76 11.86
C LEU A 111 -23.20 -2.14 11.19
N LEU A 112 -24.02 -3.09 11.65
CA LEU A 112 -24.14 -4.42 11.06
C LEU A 112 -25.16 -4.44 9.91
N ASP A 113 -26.07 -3.45 9.82
CA ASP A 113 -26.89 -3.23 8.63
C ASP A 113 -25.99 -2.69 7.49
N PRO A 114 -25.79 -3.47 6.40
CA PRO A 114 -24.97 -3.05 5.27
C PRO A 114 -25.46 -1.74 4.61
N HIS A 115 -26.75 -1.42 4.71
CA HIS A 115 -27.32 -0.20 4.14
C HIS A 115 -27.05 1.04 5.00
N GLU A 116 -27.22 0.98 6.33
CA GLU A 116 -26.87 2.06 7.26
C GLU A 116 -25.36 2.27 7.34
N PHE A 117 -24.56 1.19 7.38
CA PHE A 117 -23.09 1.26 7.30
C PHE A 117 -22.62 1.92 6.01
N SER A 118 -23.21 1.56 4.86
CA SER A 118 -22.92 2.20 3.57
C SER A 118 -23.29 3.69 3.57
N ARG A 119 -24.37 4.09 4.27
CA ARG A 119 -24.83 5.48 4.34
C ARG A 119 -24.00 6.36 5.29
N LEU A 120 -23.65 5.86 6.47
CA LEU A 120 -22.98 6.62 7.53
C LEU A 120 -21.46 6.47 7.50
N ALA A 121 -20.95 5.27 7.24
CA ALA A 121 -19.51 5.01 7.15
C ALA A 121 -18.97 5.28 5.74
N GLY A 122 -19.84 5.48 4.75
CA GLY A 122 -19.49 5.72 3.35
C GLY A 122 -18.37 6.75 3.22
N LEU A 123 -18.62 8.03 3.51
CA LEU A 123 -17.64 9.10 3.24
C LEU A 123 -16.33 8.94 4.02
N GLU A 124 -16.38 8.46 5.26
CA GLU A 124 -15.18 8.25 6.06
C GLU A 124 -14.33 7.10 5.52
N LEU A 125 -14.95 5.95 5.23
CA LEU A 125 -14.28 4.80 4.63
C LEU A 125 -13.76 5.12 3.23
N TRP A 126 -14.55 5.87 2.44
CA TRP A 126 -14.12 6.39 1.15
C TRP A 126 -12.84 7.20 1.30
N SER A 127 -12.72 8.03 2.33
CA SER A 127 -11.48 8.76 2.56
C SER A 127 -10.29 7.86 2.85
N VAL A 128 -10.47 6.75 3.56
CA VAL A 128 -9.40 5.76 3.75
C VAL A 128 -8.98 5.13 2.43
N VAL A 129 -9.94 4.68 1.62
CA VAL A 129 -9.68 4.08 0.31
C VAL A 129 -8.92 5.07 -0.57
N VAL A 130 -9.43 6.28 -0.73
CA VAL A 130 -8.81 7.31 -1.57
C VAL A 130 -7.41 7.69 -1.07
N ILE A 131 -7.23 7.88 0.23
CA ILE A 131 -5.91 8.18 0.80
C ILE A 131 -4.94 7.04 0.50
N ALA A 132 -5.33 5.79 0.77
CA ALA A 132 -4.48 4.61 0.60
C ALA A 132 -3.92 4.47 -0.83
N LEU A 133 -4.74 4.81 -1.82
CA LEU A 133 -4.37 4.77 -3.24
C LEU A 133 -3.45 5.94 -3.62
N MET A 134 -3.67 7.09 -3.03
CA MET A 134 -2.96 8.32 -3.39
C MET A 134 -1.58 8.40 -2.72
N VAL A 135 -1.37 7.78 -1.56
CA VAL A 135 -0.14 7.93 -0.76
C VAL A 135 1.08 7.14 -1.25
N ASP A 136 0.95 6.34 -2.30
CA ASP A 136 2.10 5.63 -2.89
C ASP A 136 3.15 6.61 -3.42
N SER A 137 2.68 7.75 -3.90
CA SER A 137 3.51 8.90 -4.22
C SER A 137 3.79 9.71 -2.95
N ARG A 138 5.06 9.79 -2.54
CA ARG A 138 5.47 10.65 -1.40
C ARG A 138 4.97 12.08 -1.54
N ARG A 139 4.96 12.61 -2.77
CA ARG A 139 4.49 13.97 -3.05
C ARG A 139 2.99 14.11 -2.83
N MET A 140 2.20 13.12 -3.24
CA MET A 140 0.77 13.13 -3.01
C MET A 140 0.42 12.94 -1.53
N ALA A 141 1.16 12.09 -0.83
CA ALA A 141 1.09 12.00 0.63
C ALA A 141 1.37 13.35 1.30
N GLN A 142 2.37 14.12 0.84
CA GLN A 142 2.62 15.49 1.32
C GLN A 142 1.46 16.44 1.03
N ILE A 143 0.82 16.35 -0.14
CA ILE A 143 -0.37 17.15 -0.45
C ILE A 143 -1.50 16.80 0.53
N ILE A 144 -1.83 15.51 0.70
CA ILE A 144 -2.87 15.05 1.62
C ILE A 144 -2.63 15.58 3.05
N LEU A 145 -1.40 15.50 3.54
CA LEU A 145 -1.02 16.00 4.87
C LEU A 145 -1.14 17.53 5.00
N ARG A 146 -1.10 18.28 3.89
CA ARG A 146 -1.34 19.74 3.88
C ARG A 146 -2.82 20.09 3.75
N LEU A 147 -3.61 19.21 3.16
CA LEU A 147 -5.05 19.42 2.98
C LEU A 147 -5.86 19.15 4.26
N GLY A 148 -5.32 18.40 5.21
CA GLY A 148 -5.97 18.09 6.49
C GLY A 148 -4.99 18.13 7.67
N SER A 149 -5.51 18.11 8.90
CA SER A 149 -4.67 17.93 10.09
C SER A 149 -4.14 16.50 10.12
N GLU A 150 -2.83 16.35 10.34
CA GLU A 150 -2.19 15.05 10.48
C GLU A 150 -2.84 14.19 11.58
N GLU A 151 -3.20 14.80 12.70
CA GLU A 151 -3.90 14.15 13.81
C GLU A 151 -5.27 13.61 13.40
N ARG A 152 -6.05 14.40 12.65
CA ARG A 152 -7.36 13.98 12.17
C ARG A 152 -7.26 12.85 11.15
N ILE A 153 -6.34 12.97 10.19
CA ILE A 153 -6.07 11.92 9.20
C ILE A 153 -5.65 10.64 9.92
N PHE A 154 -4.72 10.75 10.88
CA PHE A 154 -4.25 9.64 11.69
C PHE A 154 -5.40 8.99 12.46
N ALA A 155 -6.16 9.75 13.25
CA ALA A 155 -7.28 9.25 14.04
C ALA A 155 -8.30 8.50 13.18
N ARG A 156 -8.61 9.00 11.98
CA ARG A 156 -9.52 8.31 11.06
C ARG A 156 -8.96 6.98 10.55
N LEU A 157 -7.69 6.96 10.17
CA LEU A 157 -7.04 5.72 9.73
C LEU A 157 -6.96 4.69 10.86
N VAL A 158 -6.68 5.14 12.09
CA VAL A 158 -6.71 4.29 13.28
C VAL A 158 -8.12 3.77 13.55
N ALA A 159 -9.15 4.62 13.48
CA ALA A 159 -10.54 4.19 13.63
C ALA A 159 -10.90 3.08 12.63
N CYS A 160 -10.49 3.23 11.36
CA CYS A 160 -10.70 2.21 10.34
C CYS A 160 -10.02 0.88 10.67
N LEU A 161 -8.78 0.90 11.21
CA LEU A 161 -8.13 -0.32 11.71
C LEU A 161 -8.91 -0.98 12.86
N HIS A 162 -9.52 -0.17 13.72
CA HIS A 162 -10.30 -0.65 14.86
C HIS A 162 -11.66 -1.18 14.46
N CYS A 163 -12.22 -0.75 13.33
CA CYS A 163 -13.48 -1.29 12.82
C CYS A 163 -13.44 -2.82 12.65
N THR A 164 -12.26 -3.45 12.55
CA THR A 164 -12.11 -4.92 12.66
C THR A 164 -12.80 -5.55 13.85
N THR A 165 -12.77 -4.87 15.00
CA THR A 165 -13.41 -5.37 16.22
C THR A 165 -14.92 -5.34 16.12
N LEU A 166 -15.46 -4.41 15.32
CA LEU A 166 -16.89 -4.28 15.08
C LEU A 166 -17.38 -5.34 14.08
N PHE A 167 -16.49 -5.78 13.18
CA PHE A 167 -16.73 -6.88 12.25
C PHE A 167 -16.24 -8.23 12.76
N ALA A 168 -16.32 -8.47 14.08
CA ALA A 168 -15.90 -9.76 14.66
C ALA A 168 -16.63 -10.95 14.01
N ASP A 169 -17.87 -10.76 13.59
CA ASP A 169 -18.71 -11.77 12.94
C ASP A 169 -18.43 -11.92 11.44
N ASN A 170 -17.74 -10.96 10.81
CA ASN A 170 -17.34 -11.02 9.40
C ASN A 170 -15.94 -10.41 9.17
N PRO A 171 -14.87 -11.07 9.66
CA PRO A 171 -13.50 -10.56 9.54
C PRO A 171 -13.03 -10.46 8.08
N ALA A 172 -13.64 -11.22 7.16
CA ALA A 172 -13.35 -11.18 5.73
C ALA A 172 -13.69 -9.80 5.12
N ALA A 173 -14.83 -9.21 5.51
CA ALA A 173 -15.26 -7.90 5.01
C ALA A 173 -14.38 -6.74 5.51
N ALA A 174 -13.85 -6.82 6.74
CA ALA A 174 -13.03 -5.75 7.32
C ALA A 174 -11.57 -5.77 6.85
N ARG A 175 -11.03 -6.95 6.54
CA ARG A 175 -9.62 -7.14 6.19
C ARG A 175 -9.10 -6.19 5.10
N PRO A 176 -9.80 -5.96 3.97
CA PRO A 176 -9.34 -5.09 2.90
C PRO A 176 -9.20 -3.64 3.34
N LEU A 177 -10.18 -3.14 4.09
CA LEU A 177 -10.17 -1.78 4.63
C LEU A 177 -8.97 -1.57 5.56
N ASN A 178 -8.62 -2.55 6.38
CA ASN A 178 -7.42 -2.43 7.21
C ASN A 178 -6.15 -2.43 6.41
N CYS A 179 -6.07 -3.23 5.36
CA CYS A 179 -4.90 -3.25 4.48
C CYS A 179 -4.72 -1.89 3.82
N LEU A 180 -5.82 -1.26 3.37
CA LEU A 180 -5.84 0.11 2.86
C LEU A 180 -5.44 1.12 3.94
N ALA A 181 -6.01 1.03 5.14
CA ALA A 181 -5.68 1.93 6.25
C ALA A 181 -4.20 1.83 6.66
N LEU A 182 -3.65 0.61 6.75
CA LEU A 182 -2.23 0.39 7.00
C LEU A 182 -1.37 0.96 5.86
N ARG A 183 -1.75 0.74 4.60
CA ARG A 183 -1.06 1.31 3.43
C ARG A 183 -1.04 2.83 3.49
N ALA A 184 -2.18 3.45 3.79
CA ALA A 184 -2.34 4.88 4.02
C ALA A 184 -1.40 5.38 5.12
N LEU A 185 -1.45 4.76 6.30
CA LEU A 185 -0.59 5.11 7.44
C LEU A 185 0.88 5.07 7.06
N CYS A 186 1.32 4.00 6.40
CA CYS A 186 2.71 3.89 6.01
C CYS A 186 3.09 4.91 4.93
N GLY A 187 2.28 5.10 3.88
CA GLY A 187 2.55 6.11 2.85
C GLY A 187 2.69 7.53 3.43
N LEU A 188 1.79 7.92 4.34
CA LEU A 188 1.83 9.21 5.04
C LEU A 188 3.02 9.33 5.99
N SER A 189 3.36 8.26 6.71
CA SER A 189 4.52 8.22 7.61
C SER A 189 5.85 8.50 6.87
N ARG A 190 5.96 8.11 5.60
CA ARG A 190 7.13 8.41 4.76
C ARG A 190 7.23 9.89 4.39
N ALA A 191 6.09 10.56 4.37
CA ALA A 191 5.98 11.96 3.97
C ALA A 191 6.12 12.95 5.14
N SER A 192 5.82 12.54 6.39
CA SER A 192 5.87 13.44 7.56
C SER A 192 6.55 12.84 8.80
N LYS A 193 7.46 13.63 9.41
CA LYS A 193 8.09 13.35 10.71
C LYS A 193 7.05 13.34 11.85
N LYS A 194 6.09 14.27 11.80
CA LYS A 194 5.03 14.41 12.82
C LYS A 194 4.07 13.23 12.77
N PHE A 195 3.67 12.78 11.57
CA PHE A 195 2.84 11.59 11.40
C PHE A 195 3.52 10.32 11.94
N ARG A 196 4.85 10.20 11.81
CA ARG A 196 5.62 9.12 12.46
C ARG A 196 5.65 9.23 13.98
N ALA A 197 5.61 10.42 14.55
CA ALA A 197 5.49 10.58 15.99
C ALA A 197 4.13 10.06 16.49
N LEU A 198 3.05 10.43 15.80
CA LEU A 198 1.68 9.94 16.09
C LEU A 198 1.62 8.41 16.04
N LEU A 199 2.13 7.81 14.96
CA LEU A 199 2.17 6.36 14.77
C LEU A 199 2.91 5.64 15.92
N ARG A 200 3.98 6.26 16.45
CA ARG A 200 4.77 5.67 17.54
C ARG A 200 4.13 5.83 18.91
N SER A 201 3.38 6.92 19.14
CA SER A 201 2.71 7.18 20.41
C SER A 201 1.43 6.35 20.59
N ASP A 202 0.83 5.91 19.49
CA ASP A 202 -0.44 5.18 19.53
C ASP A 202 -0.24 3.66 19.63
N MET A 203 -0.43 3.12 20.84
CA MET A 203 -0.36 1.68 21.09
C MET A 203 -1.51 0.90 20.46
N GLN A 204 -2.61 1.56 20.11
CA GLN A 204 -3.78 0.89 19.52
C GLN A 204 -3.50 0.45 18.07
N VAL A 205 -2.71 1.22 17.32
CA VAL A 205 -2.22 0.80 16.00
C VAL A 205 -1.41 -0.49 16.10
N LEU A 206 -0.53 -0.55 17.10
CA LEU A 206 0.26 -1.75 17.37
C LEU A 206 -0.63 -2.96 17.66
N THR A 207 -1.60 -2.81 18.56
CA THR A 207 -2.56 -3.88 18.89
C THR A 207 -3.37 -4.31 17.67
N SER A 208 -3.80 -3.38 16.84
CA SER A 208 -4.55 -3.67 15.61
C SER A 208 -3.70 -4.46 14.60
N ILE A 209 -2.45 -4.05 14.39
CA ILE A 209 -1.49 -4.77 13.55
C ILE A 209 -1.26 -6.18 14.11
N GLN A 210 -0.98 -6.31 15.40
CA GLN A 210 -0.75 -7.61 16.05
C GLN A 210 -1.97 -8.53 15.95
N ARG A 211 -3.19 -7.99 16.08
CA ARG A 211 -4.43 -8.74 15.91
C ARG A 211 -4.63 -9.20 14.46
N MET A 212 -4.39 -8.33 13.48
CA MET A 212 -4.46 -8.70 12.06
C MET A 212 -3.46 -9.81 11.70
N LEU A 213 -2.32 -9.84 12.40
CA LEU A 213 -1.27 -10.83 12.27
C LEU A 213 -1.49 -12.07 13.13
N SER A 214 -2.43 -12.04 14.07
CA SER A 214 -2.68 -13.15 14.97
C SER A 214 -3.36 -14.32 14.24
N LEU A 215 -3.16 -15.52 14.79
CA LEU A 215 -3.66 -16.77 14.23
C LEU A 215 -5.19 -16.88 14.22
N GLU A 216 -5.88 -16.26 15.17
CA GLU A 216 -7.34 -16.32 15.28
C GLU A 216 -8.02 -15.57 14.13
N ALA A 217 -7.50 -14.41 13.75
CA ALA A 217 -7.99 -13.66 12.59
C ALA A 217 -7.82 -14.42 11.26
N THR A 218 -6.92 -15.42 11.20
CA THR A 218 -6.71 -16.26 10.02
C THR A 218 -7.58 -17.53 9.98
N ARG A 219 -8.28 -17.88 11.06
CA ARG A 219 -9.11 -19.10 11.16
C ARG A 219 -10.62 -18.86 11.08
N MET A 220 -11.06 -17.60 11.19
CA MET A 220 -12.47 -17.24 11.44
C MET A 220 -13.28 -16.86 10.19
N SER A 221 -12.94 -17.33 8.98
CA SER A 221 -13.76 -17.03 7.79
C SER A 221 -14.60 -18.24 7.38
N PRO A 222 -15.92 -18.26 7.67
CA PRO A 222 -16.83 -19.32 7.18
C PRO A 222 -17.15 -19.24 5.67
N LEU A 223 -16.54 -18.29 4.93
CA LEU A 223 -16.73 -18.09 3.49
C LEU A 223 -15.67 -18.80 2.62
N GLU A 224 -15.11 -19.91 3.11
CA GLU A 224 -14.11 -20.76 2.42
C GLU A 224 -14.39 -21.14 0.94
N PRO A 225 -15.63 -21.28 0.43
CA PRO A 225 -15.81 -21.79 -0.94
C PRO A 225 -15.78 -20.72 -2.05
N VAL A 226 -16.09 -19.46 -1.76
CA VAL A 226 -16.40 -18.46 -2.81
C VAL A 226 -15.18 -17.62 -3.22
N LEU A 227 -14.15 -17.55 -2.36
CA LEU A 227 -12.94 -16.75 -2.60
C LEU A 227 -11.70 -17.61 -2.94
N GLY A 228 -11.90 -18.90 -3.20
CA GLY A 228 -10.79 -19.88 -3.19
C GLY A 228 -10.19 -20.02 -1.80
N GLU A 229 -9.20 -20.89 -1.61
CA GLU A 229 -8.45 -21.03 -0.35
C GLU A 229 -7.63 -19.76 -0.03
N ASP A 230 -8.34 -18.70 0.34
CA ASP A 230 -7.87 -17.34 0.23
C ASP A 230 -6.83 -17.02 1.31
N ASN A 231 -5.65 -16.64 0.84
CA ASN A 231 -4.42 -17.04 1.49
C ASN A 231 -3.99 -16.07 2.61
N PRO A 232 -3.88 -16.50 3.88
CA PRO A 232 -3.34 -15.66 4.95
C PRO A 232 -1.93 -15.12 4.64
N ALA A 233 -1.16 -15.75 3.74
CA ALA A 233 0.12 -15.25 3.26
C ALA A 233 0.03 -13.99 2.39
N ASN A 234 -1.08 -13.73 1.69
CA ASN A 234 -1.26 -12.50 0.91
C ASN A 234 -1.50 -11.29 1.82
N ALA A 235 -2.43 -11.41 2.79
CA ALA A 235 -2.66 -10.36 3.78
C ALA A 235 -1.40 -10.04 4.59
N VAL A 236 -0.64 -11.07 4.91
CA VAL A 236 0.63 -10.94 5.60
C VAL A 236 1.73 -10.36 4.69
N GLY A 237 1.78 -10.73 3.41
CA GLY A 237 2.69 -10.16 2.42
C GLY A 237 2.43 -8.68 2.17
N THR A 238 1.15 -8.28 2.09
CA THR A 238 0.73 -6.88 2.06
C THR A 238 1.13 -6.16 3.34
N LEU A 239 0.93 -6.77 4.51
CA LEU A 239 1.27 -6.13 5.79
C LEU A 239 2.77 -5.95 5.95
N LEU A 240 3.57 -6.95 5.57
CA LEU A 240 5.02 -6.85 5.51
C LEU A 240 5.50 -5.87 4.46
N GLY A 241 4.76 -5.73 3.35
CA GLY A 241 5.08 -4.74 2.35
C GLY A 241 4.77 -3.32 2.75
N VAL A 242 3.69 -3.15 3.50
CA VAL A 242 3.36 -1.91 4.19
C VAL A 242 4.43 -1.60 5.24
N MET A 243 4.88 -2.57 6.02
CA MET A 243 6.03 -2.41 6.93
C MET A 243 7.35 -2.13 6.18
N ALA A 244 7.56 -2.73 5.01
CA ALA A 244 8.69 -2.43 4.14
C ALA A 244 8.61 -1.01 3.57
N THR A 245 7.43 -0.40 3.38
CA THR A 245 7.38 1.04 3.03
C THR A 245 7.82 1.95 4.18
N ALA A 246 7.75 1.48 5.43
CA ALA A 246 8.36 2.13 6.57
C ALA A 246 9.92 2.08 6.52
N GLU A 247 10.52 1.33 5.58
CA GLU A 247 11.96 1.32 5.28
C GLU A 247 12.53 2.72 5.13
N SER A 248 11.78 3.64 4.49
CA SER A 248 12.36 4.92 4.11
C SER A 248 12.71 5.84 5.29
N CYS A 249 12.35 5.48 6.53
CA CYS A 249 12.65 6.27 7.71
C CYS A 249 13.28 5.42 8.83
N LYS A 250 14.40 5.87 9.39
CA LYS A 250 15.20 5.16 10.41
C LYS A 250 14.41 4.92 11.71
N ASP A 251 13.61 5.89 12.13
CA ASP A 251 12.76 5.84 13.32
C ASP A 251 11.68 4.77 13.23
N SER A 252 11.04 4.59 12.06
CA SER A 252 10.07 3.51 11.87
C SER A 252 10.71 2.13 11.98
N ARG A 253 11.93 1.95 11.48
CA ARG A 253 12.68 0.67 11.61
C ARG A 253 12.95 0.30 13.06
N ILE A 254 13.37 1.29 13.87
CA ILE A 254 13.59 1.11 15.31
C ILE A 254 12.29 0.72 16.01
N TRP A 255 11.19 1.43 15.72
CA TRP A 255 9.88 1.13 16.31
C TRP A 255 9.39 -0.29 15.99
N MET A 256 9.57 -0.75 14.74
CA MET A 256 9.22 -2.12 14.35
C MET A 256 9.99 -3.17 15.16
N ILE A 257 11.28 -2.95 15.41
CA ILE A 257 12.08 -3.89 16.21
C ILE A 257 11.66 -3.83 17.68
N GLU A 258 11.42 -2.63 18.22
CA GLU A 258 11.18 -2.44 19.65
C GLU A 258 9.80 -2.91 20.09
N LYS A 259 8.77 -2.57 19.31
CA LYS A 259 7.37 -2.70 19.71
C LYS A 259 6.64 -3.83 19.01
N LEU A 260 7.01 -4.15 17.77
CA LEU A 260 6.30 -5.16 16.96
C LEU A 260 6.90 -6.57 17.05
N GLU A 261 8.02 -6.77 17.77
CA GLU A 261 8.69 -8.08 17.82
C GLU A 261 8.91 -8.63 16.39
N PHE A 262 9.55 -7.81 15.57
CA PHE A 262 9.54 -8.00 14.12
C PHE A 262 10.08 -9.37 13.66
N CYS A 263 11.08 -9.94 14.36
CA CYS A 263 11.60 -11.26 14.04
C CYS A 263 10.57 -12.35 14.29
N GLU A 264 9.90 -12.30 15.44
CA GLU A 264 8.85 -13.21 15.85
C GLU A 264 7.68 -13.14 14.87
N LEU A 265 7.39 -11.92 14.37
CA LEU A 265 6.43 -11.73 13.30
C LEU A 265 6.86 -12.47 12.03
N ILE A 266 8.07 -12.25 11.52
CA ILE A 266 8.58 -12.97 10.34
C ILE A 266 8.47 -14.49 10.51
N VAL A 267 8.79 -15.03 11.69
CA VAL A 267 8.65 -16.46 11.98
C VAL A 267 7.18 -16.90 11.86
N LYS A 268 6.25 -16.19 12.52
CA LYS A 268 4.82 -16.49 12.47
C LYS A 268 4.30 -16.52 11.03
N VAL A 269 4.75 -15.56 10.22
CA VAL A 269 4.42 -15.47 8.79
C VAL A 269 4.96 -16.66 8.01
N LEU A 270 6.28 -16.89 8.07
CA LEU A 270 6.95 -17.87 7.22
C LEU A 270 6.65 -19.32 7.62
N SER A 271 6.38 -19.58 8.90
CA SER A 271 5.98 -20.91 9.39
C SER A 271 4.64 -21.36 8.84
N LYS A 272 3.70 -20.43 8.63
CA LYS A 272 2.38 -20.71 8.03
C LYS A 272 2.42 -20.89 6.53
N ALA A 273 3.47 -20.37 5.91
CA ALA A 273 3.64 -20.41 4.48
C ALA A 273 4.11 -21.83 4.09
N ALA A 274 3.21 -22.81 4.16
CA ALA A 274 3.49 -24.23 3.97
C ALA A 274 3.34 -24.72 2.52
N SER A 275 2.42 -24.15 1.72
CA SER A 275 2.22 -24.52 0.31
C SER A 275 3.21 -23.83 -0.65
N VAL A 276 3.46 -24.45 -1.81
CA VAL A 276 4.57 -24.12 -2.73
C VAL A 276 4.33 -22.82 -3.51
N ASP A 277 3.11 -22.60 -4.04
CA ASP A 277 2.87 -21.54 -5.03
C ASP A 277 2.43 -20.19 -4.43
N VAL A 278 1.58 -20.18 -3.40
CA VAL A 278 0.96 -18.93 -2.89
C VAL A 278 1.83 -18.20 -1.84
N ASN A 279 3.14 -18.44 -1.90
CA ASN A 279 4.06 -18.21 -0.79
C ASN A 279 5.24 -17.31 -1.17
N VAL A 280 5.43 -17.09 -2.47
CA VAL A 280 6.54 -16.28 -2.97
C VAL A 280 6.44 -14.85 -2.44
N THR A 281 5.25 -14.23 -2.47
CA THR A 281 5.03 -12.86 -1.98
C THR A 281 5.40 -12.68 -0.50
N ALA A 282 4.90 -13.56 0.38
CA ALA A 282 5.20 -13.49 1.81
C ALA A 282 6.69 -13.73 2.08
N ARG A 283 7.30 -14.73 1.41
CA ARG A 283 8.73 -15.01 1.53
C ARG A 283 9.56 -13.82 1.06
N VAL A 284 9.29 -13.31 -0.13
CA VAL A 284 10.00 -12.17 -0.73
C VAL A 284 9.84 -10.92 0.13
N GLY A 285 8.64 -10.63 0.60
CA GLY A 285 8.34 -9.50 1.50
C GLY A 285 9.09 -9.60 2.84
N CYS A 286 8.99 -10.73 3.53
CA CYS A 286 9.75 -11.02 4.76
C CYS A 286 11.25 -10.87 4.54
N THR A 287 11.77 -11.49 3.47
CA THR A 287 13.19 -11.49 3.16
C THR A 287 13.67 -10.07 2.90
N HIS A 288 12.95 -9.33 2.05
CA HIS A 288 13.27 -7.94 1.74
C HIS A 288 13.27 -7.07 3.00
N ALA A 289 12.21 -7.12 3.82
CA ALA A 289 12.10 -6.32 5.02
C ALA A 289 13.22 -6.64 6.03
N LEU A 290 13.58 -7.91 6.20
CA LEU A 290 14.72 -8.30 7.04
C LEU A 290 16.04 -7.73 6.52
N LEU A 291 16.30 -7.83 5.21
CA LEU A 291 17.53 -7.32 4.61
C LEU A 291 17.67 -5.81 4.78
N VAL A 292 16.57 -5.08 4.65
CA VAL A 292 16.53 -3.64 4.89
C VAL A 292 16.93 -3.29 6.33
N LEU A 293 16.41 -4.04 7.31
CA LEU A 293 16.78 -3.84 8.71
C LEU A 293 18.23 -4.24 8.99
N LEU A 294 18.77 -5.20 8.25
CA LEU A 294 20.17 -5.59 8.37
C LEU A 294 21.11 -4.60 7.68
N ASP A 295 20.64 -3.82 6.71
CA ASP A 295 21.47 -2.84 5.99
C ASP A 295 21.88 -1.65 6.89
N ASP A 296 21.00 -1.24 7.81
CA ASP A 296 21.33 -0.21 8.80
C ASP A 296 22.01 -0.82 10.05
N ARG A 297 23.13 -0.21 10.47
CA ARG A 297 23.96 -0.72 11.58
C ARG A 297 23.23 -0.67 12.93
N VAL A 298 22.37 0.32 13.16
CA VAL A 298 21.65 0.47 14.43
C VAL A 298 20.60 -0.62 14.54
N THR A 299 19.76 -0.77 13.52
CA THR A 299 18.71 -1.80 13.48
C THR A 299 19.31 -3.21 13.50
N ARG A 300 20.42 -3.44 12.79
CA ARG A 300 21.17 -4.70 12.87
C ARG A 300 21.62 -5.01 14.30
N SER A 301 22.23 -4.04 14.99
CA SER A 301 22.67 -4.22 16.38
C SER A 301 21.50 -4.54 17.31
N MET A 302 20.34 -3.92 17.11
CA MET A 302 19.14 -4.21 17.89
C MET A 302 18.63 -5.64 17.65
N LEU A 303 18.60 -6.08 16.38
CA LEU A 303 18.22 -7.46 16.03
C LEU A 303 19.19 -8.49 16.65
N GLN A 304 20.49 -8.19 16.63
CA GLN A 304 21.53 -9.04 17.27
C GLN A 304 21.29 -9.15 18.78
N LYS A 305 21.07 -8.03 19.48
CA LYS A 305 20.80 -8.01 20.92
C LYS A 305 19.55 -8.79 21.31
N ARG A 306 18.54 -8.83 20.42
CA ARG A 306 17.31 -9.63 20.60
C ARG A 306 17.46 -11.10 20.20
N GLY A 307 18.66 -11.53 19.79
CA GLY A 307 18.90 -12.91 19.37
C GLY A 307 18.20 -13.26 18.05
N GLY A 308 18.10 -12.31 17.11
CA GLY A 308 17.39 -12.48 15.85
C GLY A 308 17.81 -13.73 15.06
N ALA A 309 19.08 -14.13 15.10
CA ALA A 309 19.56 -15.40 14.50
C ALA A 309 18.85 -16.63 15.09
N ARG A 310 18.70 -16.67 16.42
CA ARG A 310 18.01 -17.76 17.13
C ARG A 310 16.52 -17.75 16.81
N VAL A 311 15.89 -16.58 16.85
CA VAL A 311 14.46 -16.43 16.57
C VAL A 311 14.11 -16.86 15.14
N LEU A 312 14.90 -16.46 14.14
CA LEU A 312 14.62 -16.73 12.72
C LEU A 312 15.06 -18.14 12.25
N SER A 313 15.86 -18.86 13.04
CA SER A 313 16.37 -20.19 12.67
C SER A 313 15.31 -21.21 12.24
N PRO A 314 14.11 -21.29 12.89
CA PRO A 314 13.07 -22.25 12.51
C PRO A 314 12.54 -22.07 11.08
N VAL A 315 12.64 -20.85 10.52
CA VAL A 315 12.16 -20.51 9.16
C VAL A 315 13.30 -20.29 8.17
N SER A 316 14.53 -20.66 8.54
CA SER A 316 15.74 -20.48 7.73
C SER A 316 15.63 -21.01 6.30
N GLY A 317 15.06 -22.22 6.13
CA GLY A 317 14.85 -22.83 4.81
C GLY A 317 13.89 -22.06 3.90
N LYS A 318 12.99 -21.24 4.46
CA LYS A 318 12.00 -20.47 3.69
C LYS A 318 12.64 -19.24 3.00
N PHE A 319 13.73 -18.70 3.54
CA PHE A 319 14.49 -17.62 2.87
C PHE A 319 15.20 -18.09 1.60
N GLN A 320 15.66 -19.35 1.59
CA GLN A 320 16.36 -19.93 0.44
C GLN A 320 15.42 -20.13 -0.76
N LEU A 321 14.16 -20.48 -0.50
CA LEU A 321 13.14 -20.67 -1.54
C LEU A 321 12.57 -19.34 -2.09
N ALA A 322 12.87 -18.22 -1.44
CA ALA A 322 12.38 -16.91 -1.83
C ALA A 322 13.23 -16.26 -2.93
N THR A 323 14.49 -16.71 -3.08
CA THR A 323 15.51 -16.00 -3.86
C THR A 323 16.46 -16.97 -4.56
N PRO A 324 16.99 -16.61 -5.74
CA PRO A 324 18.03 -17.37 -6.42
C PRO A 324 19.43 -17.11 -5.81
N CYS A 325 19.53 -16.86 -4.49
CA CYS A 325 20.78 -16.57 -3.80
C CYS A 325 21.18 -17.76 -2.92
N PRO A 326 22.01 -18.71 -3.40
CA PRO A 326 22.49 -19.83 -2.60
C PRO A 326 23.15 -19.36 -1.31
N GLY A 327 22.78 -19.97 -0.18
CA GLY A 327 23.39 -19.66 1.11
C GLY A 327 22.93 -18.34 1.73
N LEU A 328 21.81 -17.76 1.27
CA LEU A 328 21.26 -16.51 1.81
C LEU A 328 21.10 -16.58 3.34
N TRP A 329 20.61 -17.70 3.88
CA TRP A 329 20.49 -17.87 5.33
C TRP A 329 21.84 -17.84 6.06
N SER A 330 22.90 -18.42 5.50
CA SER A 330 24.23 -18.38 6.10
C SER A 330 24.73 -16.94 6.24
N ILE A 331 24.48 -16.12 5.23
CA ILE A 331 24.82 -14.69 5.22
C ILE A 331 23.98 -13.94 6.26
N LEU A 332 22.66 -14.14 6.27
CA LEU A 332 21.76 -13.55 7.27
C LEU A 332 22.18 -13.94 8.70
N LYS A 333 22.48 -15.21 8.93
CA LYS A 333 22.93 -15.74 10.23
C LYS A 333 24.24 -15.10 10.65
N GLN A 334 25.21 -14.94 9.75
CA GLN A 334 26.46 -14.26 10.03
C GLN A 334 26.22 -12.80 10.42
N LEU A 335 25.40 -12.06 9.66
CA LEU A 335 25.04 -10.68 9.97
C LEU A 335 24.27 -10.53 11.28
N LEU A 336 23.44 -11.52 11.64
CA LEU A 336 22.68 -11.55 12.89
C LEU A 336 23.48 -12.05 14.10
N SER A 337 24.68 -12.61 13.89
CA SER A 337 25.52 -13.16 14.97
C SER A 337 26.81 -12.37 15.20
N ASN A 338 27.32 -11.68 14.17
CA ASN A 338 28.59 -10.95 14.24
C ASN A 338 28.35 -9.45 13.99
N PRO A 339 28.56 -8.57 14.99
CA PRO A 339 28.46 -7.11 14.85
C PRO A 339 29.36 -6.51 13.75
N ARG A 340 30.46 -7.18 13.42
CA ARG A 340 31.45 -6.74 12.43
C ARG A 340 31.26 -7.39 11.05
N ALA A 341 30.25 -8.25 10.87
CA ALA A 341 30.01 -8.85 9.57
C ALA A 341 29.58 -7.79 8.56
N GLU A 342 30.13 -7.88 7.35
CA GLU A 342 29.79 -7.02 6.23
C GLU A 342 29.01 -7.81 5.18
N TRP A 343 28.28 -7.11 4.32
CA TRP A 343 27.64 -7.73 3.17
C TRP A 343 28.72 -8.28 2.22
N PRO A 344 28.65 -9.55 1.80
CA PRO A 344 29.52 -10.03 0.74
C PRO A 344 29.35 -9.18 -0.53
N PRO A 345 30.42 -8.83 -1.27
CA PRO A 345 30.32 -7.93 -2.42
C PRO A 345 29.31 -8.40 -3.48
N HIS A 346 29.24 -9.71 -3.71
CA HIS A 346 28.32 -10.32 -4.68
C HIS A 346 26.84 -10.15 -4.31
N ILE A 347 26.50 -9.93 -3.03
CA ILE A 347 25.11 -9.82 -2.56
C ILE A 347 24.44 -8.54 -3.04
N SER A 348 25.19 -7.48 -3.32
CA SER A 348 24.65 -6.17 -3.72
C SER A 348 23.67 -6.27 -4.90
N GLN A 349 24.01 -7.03 -5.94
CA GLN A 349 23.14 -7.23 -7.10
C GLN A 349 21.87 -8.02 -6.74
N TYR A 350 22.00 -9.04 -5.88
CA TYR A 350 20.86 -9.81 -5.40
C TYR A 350 19.91 -8.97 -4.56
N LEU A 351 20.42 -8.09 -3.70
CA LEU A 351 19.59 -7.17 -2.92
C LEU A 351 18.80 -6.23 -3.81
N GLN A 352 19.38 -5.74 -4.90
CA GLN A 352 18.67 -4.91 -5.87
C GLN A 352 17.54 -5.69 -6.54
N ASN A 353 17.82 -6.90 -7.03
CA ASN A 353 16.82 -7.76 -7.65
C ASN A 353 15.68 -8.11 -6.68
N LEU A 354 16.02 -8.44 -5.43
CA LEU A 354 15.04 -8.78 -4.42
C LEU A 354 14.20 -7.57 -3.99
N ARG A 355 14.80 -6.38 -3.83
CA ARG A 355 14.06 -5.13 -3.59
C ARG A 355 13.03 -4.91 -4.70
N ALA A 356 13.40 -5.18 -5.94
CA ALA A 356 12.52 -4.99 -7.07
C ALA A 356 11.40 -6.05 -7.13
N LEU A 357 11.73 -7.33 -6.89
CA LEU A 357 10.74 -8.41 -6.73
C LEU A 357 9.76 -8.11 -5.60
N ALA A 358 10.25 -7.65 -4.45
CA ALA A 358 9.41 -7.28 -3.33
C ALA A 358 8.49 -6.12 -3.69
N LYS A 359 8.99 -5.06 -4.34
CA LYS A 359 8.13 -3.96 -4.81
C LYS A 359 6.99 -4.45 -5.70
N CYS A 360 7.26 -5.41 -6.59
CA CYS A 360 6.22 -6.01 -7.41
C CYS A 360 5.24 -6.87 -6.61
N ALA A 361 5.75 -7.75 -5.73
CA ALA A 361 4.91 -8.58 -4.88
C ALA A 361 3.99 -7.74 -3.97
N MET A 362 4.46 -6.55 -3.58
CA MET A 362 3.74 -5.62 -2.69
C MET A 362 2.86 -4.62 -3.44
N GLY A 363 2.79 -4.67 -4.77
CA GLY A 363 1.97 -3.74 -5.54
C GLY A 363 2.51 -2.34 -5.70
N PHE A 364 3.77 -2.11 -5.36
CA PHE A 364 4.46 -0.86 -5.63
C PHE A 364 5.08 -0.89 -7.02
N GLN A 365 4.39 -1.52 -7.98
CA GLN A 365 4.90 -1.60 -9.34
C GLN A 365 5.00 -0.18 -9.90
N THR A 366 6.24 0.23 -10.13
CA THR A 366 6.50 1.50 -10.78
C THR A 366 6.41 1.25 -12.29
N LEU A 367 5.44 1.85 -12.95
CA LEU A 367 5.24 1.74 -14.39
C LEU A 367 5.82 2.94 -15.12
N CYS A 368 6.14 2.76 -16.40
CA CYS A 368 6.43 3.89 -17.29
C CYS A 368 5.23 4.82 -17.37
N SER A 369 5.48 6.12 -17.41
CA SER A 369 4.45 7.17 -17.42
C SER A 369 3.80 7.38 -18.77
N TRP A 370 4.47 6.94 -19.83
CA TRP A 370 3.89 7.02 -21.14
C TRP A 370 2.86 5.91 -21.32
N SER A 371 1.59 6.28 -21.48
CA SER A 371 0.44 5.37 -21.53
C SER A 371 0.48 4.36 -22.68
N GLN A 372 1.30 4.61 -23.70
CA GLN A 372 1.52 3.69 -24.84
C GLN A 372 2.77 2.82 -24.66
N CYS A 373 3.45 2.89 -23.51
CA CYS A 373 4.57 2.00 -23.22
C CYS A 373 4.07 0.55 -23.11
N ASN A 374 4.67 -0.38 -23.87
CA ASN A 374 4.41 -1.80 -23.71
C ASN A 374 5.00 -2.29 -22.37
N PRO A 375 4.18 -2.69 -21.38
CA PRO A 375 4.65 -3.14 -20.09
C PRO A 375 5.00 -4.62 -20.05
N ASP A 376 4.66 -5.41 -21.07
CA ASP A 376 5.06 -6.82 -21.13
C ASP A 376 6.60 -6.92 -21.27
N LEU A 377 7.20 -5.92 -21.94
CA LEU A 377 8.65 -5.73 -21.98
C LEU A 377 9.26 -5.35 -20.62
N MET A 378 8.45 -4.80 -19.70
CA MET A 378 8.88 -4.43 -18.34
C MET A 378 8.79 -5.61 -17.36
N LEU A 379 7.94 -6.60 -17.63
CA LEU A 379 7.82 -7.83 -16.83
C LEU A 379 8.93 -8.85 -17.13
N GLN A 380 9.58 -8.74 -18.30
CA GLN A 380 10.54 -9.74 -18.78
C GLN A 380 12.00 -9.52 -18.34
N PHE A 381 12.35 -8.40 -17.71
CA PHE A 381 13.74 -8.11 -17.33
C PHE A 381 13.86 -7.72 -15.85
N PRO A 382 14.99 -8.05 -15.18
CA PRO A 382 15.30 -7.49 -13.89
C PRO A 382 15.29 -5.96 -14.02
N TYR A 383 14.23 -5.38 -13.46
CA TYR A 383 13.83 -3.99 -13.43
C TYR A 383 14.97 -3.02 -13.74
N LYS A 384 15.06 -2.56 -15.00
CA LYS A 384 15.85 -1.37 -15.31
C LYS A 384 15.34 -0.25 -14.42
N ASP A 385 16.25 0.41 -13.71
CA ASP A 385 15.93 1.58 -12.90
C ASP A 385 15.20 2.60 -13.77
N LEU A 386 13.90 2.75 -13.52
CA LEU A 386 13.08 3.72 -14.22
C LEU A 386 13.61 5.12 -13.92
N LYS A 387 13.89 5.87 -14.97
CA LYS A 387 14.32 7.26 -14.87
C LYS A 387 13.17 8.09 -14.29
N LYS A 388 13.44 8.78 -13.18
CA LYS A 388 12.47 9.71 -12.59
C LYS A 388 12.51 11.04 -13.34
N CYS A 389 11.37 11.72 -13.43
CA CYS A 389 11.36 13.12 -13.80
C CYS A 389 12.25 13.92 -12.85
N GLY A 390 13.22 14.67 -13.38
CA GLY A 390 14.20 15.41 -12.58
C GLY A 390 13.56 16.46 -11.66
N ALA A 391 12.45 17.06 -12.09
CA ALA A 391 11.75 18.11 -11.36
C ALA A 391 10.79 17.53 -10.31
N CYS A 392 9.65 16.98 -10.73
CA CYS A 392 8.60 16.53 -9.81
C CYS A 392 8.92 15.20 -9.10
N LYS A 393 9.78 14.34 -9.70
CA LYS A 393 10.11 12.98 -9.26
C LYS A 393 8.89 12.03 -9.11
N SER A 394 7.72 12.42 -9.59
CA SER A 394 6.48 11.63 -9.54
C SER A 394 6.28 10.75 -10.77
N ALA A 395 6.76 11.19 -11.93
CA ALA A 395 6.73 10.40 -13.16
C ALA A 395 8.01 9.57 -13.34
N TYR A 396 7.85 8.35 -13.86
CA TYR A 396 8.89 7.35 -14.10
C TYR A 396 8.91 6.92 -15.56
N TYR A 397 10.09 6.70 -16.15
CA TYR A 397 10.24 6.41 -17.57
C TYR A 397 11.26 5.31 -17.79
N CYS A 398 10.95 4.32 -18.63
CA CYS A 398 11.92 3.27 -18.93
C CYS A 398 13.05 3.75 -19.86
N CYS A 399 12.83 4.84 -20.58
CA CYS A 399 13.82 5.46 -21.47
C CYS A 399 13.58 6.98 -21.62
N LYS A 400 14.52 7.69 -22.28
CA LYS A 400 14.43 9.16 -22.46
C LYS A 400 13.38 9.53 -23.50
N GLU A 401 13.13 8.63 -24.45
CA GLU A 401 12.18 8.76 -25.54
C GLU A 401 10.76 8.82 -24.99
N HIS A 402 10.40 7.91 -24.09
CA HIS A 402 9.09 7.94 -23.42
C HIS A 402 8.88 9.19 -22.56
N GLN A 403 9.96 9.70 -21.94
CA GLN A 403 9.89 10.99 -21.24
C GLN A 403 9.56 12.13 -22.21
N LYS A 404 10.22 12.20 -23.38
CA LYS A 404 9.94 13.23 -24.39
C LYS A 404 8.50 13.13 -24.92
N LEU A 405 8.01 11.92 -25.19
CA LEU A 405 6.65 11.67 -25.68
C LEU A 405 5.59 12.04 -24.65
N HIS A 406 5.85 11.78 -23.37
CA HIS A 406 4.93 12.14 -22.28
C HIS A 406 5.04 13.61 -21.83
N TRP A 407 6.16 14.29 -22.12
CA TRP A 407 6.42 15.63 -21.61
C TRP A 407 5.32 16.66 -21.92
N PRO A 408 4.75 16.74 -23.14
CA PRO A 408 3.69 17.70 -23.45
C PRO A 408 2.48 17.62 -22.51
N THR A 409 2.07 16.41 -22.11
CA THR A 409 0.94 16.21 -21.17
C THR A 409 1.37 16.28 -19.71
N HIS A 410 2.65 15.97 -19.41
CA HIS A 410 3.18 15.99 -18.05
C HIS A 410 3.57 17.38 -17.55
N LYS A 411 4.00 18.28 -18.46
CA LYS A 411 4.63 19.56 -18.11
C LYS A 411 3.80 20.37 -17.11
N ASN A 412 2.49 20.51 -17.33
CA ASN A 412 1.64 21.31 -16.45
C ASN A 412 1.52 20.66 -15.06
N ALA A 413 1.24 19.36 -14.98
CA ALA A 413 1.22 18.64 -13.71
C ALA A 413 2.56 18.66 -12.98
N CYS A 414 3.67 18.63 -13.72
CA CYS A 414 5.01 18.74 -13.19
C CYS A 414 5.25 20.09 -12.54
N ASN A 415 4.85 21.18 -13.21
CA ASN A 415 4.95 22.54 -12.68
C ASN A 415 4.08 22.72 -11.44
N THR A 416 2.80 22.31 -11.48
CA THR A 416 1.90 22.37 -10.32
C THR A 416 2.48 21.61 -9.12
N PHE A 417 3.06 20.42 -9.35
CA PHE A 417 3.76 19.69 -8.29
C PHE A 417 4.90 20.52 -7.70
N CYS A 418 5.75 21.06 -8.56
CA CYS A 418 6.90 21.85 -8.14
C CYS A 418 6.48 23.12 -7.41
N GLU A 419 5.39 23.77 -7.78
CA GLU A 419 4.86 24.96 -7.10
C GLU A 419 4.26 24.60 -5.74
N LEU A 420 3.37 23.60 -5.69
CA LEU A 420 2.77 23.13 -4.46
C LEU A 420 3.86 22.75 -3.45
N LEU A 421 4.93 22.10 -3.89
CA LEU A 421 5.96 21.56 -3.01
C LEU A 421 7.16 22.49 -2.82
N GLY A 422 7.38 23.44 -3.72
CA GLY A 422 8.58 24.29 -3.81
C GLY A 422 8.55 25.52 -2.93
N ALA A 423 7.45 25.80 -2.24
CA ALA A 423 7.40 26.88 -1.27
C ALA A 423 8.27 26.63 -0.02
N GLU A 424 8.71 25.39 0.27
CA GLU A 424 9.38 25.05 1.54
C GLU A 424 10.32 23.83 1.47
N VAL A 425 11.23 23.74 0.50
CA VAL A 425 12.27 22.67 0.54
C VAL A 425 13.67 23.27 0.45
N GLU A 426 14.05 23.96 1.52
CA GLU A 426 15.41 23.88 2.07
C GLU A 426 15.33 22.95 3.30
N GLU A 427 15.69 21.67 3.13
CA GLU A 427 16.13 20.78 4.22
C GLU A 427 17.15 19.76 3.67
#